data_AF-A0A0R3RM03-F1
#
_entry.id   AF-A0A0R3RM03-F1
#
_cell.length_a   1.000
_cell.length_b   1.000
_cell.length_c   1.000
_cell.angle_alpha   90.00
_cell.angle_beta   90.00
_cell.angle_gamma   90.00
#
_symmetry.space_group_name_H-M   'P 1'
#
loop_
_entity.id
_entity.type
_entity.pdbx_description
1 polymer ?
#
loop_
_entity_poly.entity_id
_entity_poly.type
_entity_poly.pdbx_seq_one_letter_code
_entity_poly.pdbx_strand_id
1 'polypeptide(L)'
;LISFRTEKIRKIIFHSHKDDFVIDIDLLKEYSTKFKQLEEKGKVPKKLDLSNYDVMAVTTLVDYLTNGGNTKARITTSILGDMIEIARILEMESLLKRIEEFILISVAKSEQFLVHTLTMLCLQMLLDTSLGRKVIDIAVSKFPIIRKMAPFNNVPLDSILRILDRCDLNINSEYDVVETAISWLAAKPERVHFSHLILRCIRVVNLTPDQRSDLFALTDTMSNYAQIMSGFAHYTFNNTNSLRVCVLSEHNSYKRCGNRSGQTKFFINIPSRKIVYRREAPPIKASYITAKPSE
;
A
#
# COMPACT_ATOMS: atom_id res chain seq x y z
N LEU A 1 46.96 -37.51 19.71
CA LEU A 1 46.95 -36.14 19.17
C LEU A 1 45.58 -35.87 18.57
N ILE A 2 44.67 -35.31 19.36
CA ILE A 2 43.36 -34.87 18.88
C ILE A 2 43.62 -33.57 18.10
N SER A 3 43.55 -33.65 16.78
CA SER A 3 43.62 -32.49 15.89
C SER A 3 42.37 -31.65 16.10
N PHE A 4 42.46 -30.65 16.97
CA PHE A 4 41.54 -29.51 16.95
C PHE A 4 41.72 -28.80 15.61
N ARG A 5 40.90 -29.18 14.61
CA ARG A 5 40.65 -28.32 13.45
C ARG A 5 39.92 -27.10 14.02
N THR A 6 40.66 -26.02 14.23
CA THR A 6 40.08 -24.69 14.39
C THR A 6 39.31 -24.41 13.11
N GLU A 7 37.97 -24.49 13.19
CA GLU A 7 37.10 -24.04 12.12
C GLU A 7 37.46 -22.60 11.80
N LYS A 8 38.00 -22.39 10.60
CA LYS A 8 38.41 -21.08 10.14
C LYS A 8 37.14 -20.27 9.94
N ILE A 9 36.78 -19.43 10.92
CA ILE A 9 35.62 -18.55 10.88
C ILE A 9 35.62 -17.81 9.55
N ARG A 10 34.63 -18.12 8.70
CA ARG A 10 34.54 -17.55 7.35
C ARG A 10 33.76 -16.26 7.45
N LYS A 11 34.36 -15.17 6.98
CA LYS A 11 33.82 -13.82 7.18
C LYS A 11 33.43 -13.18 5.85
N ILE A 12 32.38 -12.40 5.88
CA ILE A 12 31.96 -11.48 4.81
C ILE A 12 31.94 -10.05 5.33
N ILE A 13 32.23 -9.09 4.47
CA ILE A 13 32.16 -7.66 4.80
C ILE A 13 30.84 -7.09 4.25
N PHE A 14 30.01 -6.53 5.11
CA PHE A 14 28.90 -5.67 4.72
C PHE A 14 29.40 -4.23 4.69
N HIS A 15 29.36 -3.61 3.53
CA HIS A 15 29.85 -2.24 3.34
C HIS A 15 28.67 -1.29 3.25
N SER A 16 28.61 -0.35 4.17
CA SER A 16 27.72 0.81 4.05
C SER A 16 28.49 2.00 3.48
N HIS A 17 27.79 3.11 3.22
CA HIS A 17 28.44 4.35 2.79
C HIS A 17 29.51 4.85 3.78
N LYS A 18 29.39 4.52 5.07
CA LYS A 18 30.29 5.03 6.13
C LYS A 18 31.22 3.99 6.71
N ASP A 19 30.70 2.77 6.91
CA ASP A 19 31.33 1.76 7.75
C ASP A 19 31.36 0.38 7.06
N ASP A 20 32.40 -0.40 7.39
CA ASP A 20 32.52 -1.81 7.05
C ASP A 20 32.21 -2.68 8.27
N PHE A 21 31.28 -3.61 8.12
CA PHE A 21 30.87 -4.55 9.16
C PHE A 21 31.33 -5.95 8.80
N VAL A 22 32.05 -6.59 9.71
CA VAL A 22 32.56 -7.94 9.50
C VAL A 22 31.58 -8.95 10.11
N ILE A 23 30.99 -9.78 9.27
CA ILE A 23 29.92 -10.73 9.64
C ILE A 23 30.41 -12.16 9.44
N ASP A 24 30.08 -13.02 10.40
CA ASP A 24 30.29 -14.45 10.30
C ASP A 24 29.30 -15.06 9.29
N ILE A 25 29.81 -15.78 8.29
CA ILE A 25 28.99 -16.46 7.28
C ILE A 25 28.13 -17.53 7.94
N ASP A 26 28.61 -18.21 8.98
CA ASP A 26 27.84 -19.23 9.68
C ASP A 26 26.59 -18.63 10.33
N LEU A 27 26.74 -17.50 11.00
CA LEU A 27 25.62 -16.72 11.56
C LEU A 27 24.67 -16.21 10.47
N LEU A 28 25.21 -15.65 9.39
CA LEU A 28 24.39 -15.09 8.32
C LEU A 28 23.49 -16.16 7.67
N LYS A 29 24.01 -17.37 7.51
CA LYS A 29 23.23 -18.50 6.98
C LYS A 29 22.09 -18.89 7.90
N GLU A 30 22.19 -18.76 9.22
CA GLU A 30 21.06 -19.07 10.12
C GLU A 30 19.81 -18.26 9.75
N TYR A 31 20.00 -17.01 9.30
CA TYR A 31 18.92 -16.06 9.03
C TYR A 31 18.62 -15.82 7.55
N SER A 32 19.54 -16.16 6.63
CA SER A 32 19.42 -15.88 5.19
C SER A 32 19.44 -17.16 4.35
N THR A 33 18.32 -17.52 3.72
CA THR A 33 18.28 -18.64 2.77
C THR A 33 19.14 -18.37 1.54
N LYS A 34 19.25 -17.10 1.13
CA LYS A 34 20.11 -16.67 0.03
C LYS A 34 21.56 -17.07 0.27
N PHE A 35 22.07 -16.79 1.46
CA PHE A 35 23.45 -17.13 1.80
C PHE A 35 23.68 -18.61 2.03
N LYS A 36 22.69 -19.37 2.52
CA LYS A 36 22.75 -20.85 2.53
C LYS A 36 23.01 -21.38 1.11
N GLN A 37 22.20 -20.94 0.14
CA GLN A 37 22.34 -21.37 -1.26
C GLN A 37 23.65 -20.90 -1.93
N LEU A 38 24.11 -19.69 -1.62
CA LEU A 38 25.38 -19.19 -2.16
C LEU A 38 26.57 -20.00 -1.63
N GLU A 39 26.50 -20.46 -0.39
CA GLU A 39 27.54 -21.30 0.18
C GLU A 39 27.57 -22.70 -0.43
N GLU A 40 26.41 -23.36 -0.58
CA GLU A 40 26.30 -24.66 -1.26
C GLU A 40 26.90 -24.61 -2.67
N LYS A 41 26.79 -23.46 -3.35
CA LYS A 41 27.33 -23.23 -4.69
C LYS A 41 28.78 -22.75 -4.71
N GLY A 42 29.41 -22.51 -3.56
CA GLY A 42 30.76 -21.94 -3.45
C GLY A 42 30.87 -20.51 -4.01
N LYS A 43 29.77 -19.75 -4.01
CA LYS A 43 29.63 -18.41 -4.61
C LYS A 43 29.41 -17.29 -3.59
N VAL A 44 29.78 -17.52 -2.32
CA VAL A 44 29.65 -16.48 -1.30
C VAL A 44 30.63 -15.33 -1.62
N PRO A 45 30.14 -14.09 -1.82
CA PRO A 45 31.02 -12.97 -2.10
C PRO A 45 31.84 -12.61 -0.85
N LYS A 46 33.03 -12.05 -1.04
CA LYS A 46 33.86 -11.55 0.07
C LYS A 46 33.30 -10.26 0.69
N LYS A 47 32.57 -9.47 -0.12
CA LYS A 47 32.01 -8.17 0.24
C LYS A 47 30.60 -8.04 -0.34
N LEU A 48 29.66 -7.57 0.46
CA LEU A 48 28.32 -7.16 0.05
C LEU A 48 28.25 -5.64 0.14
N ASP A 49 27.99 -4.99 -0.99
CA ASP A 49 27.86 -3.54 -1.06
C ASP A 49 26.41 -3.13 -0.76
N LEU A 50 26.24 -2.41 0.36
CA LEU A 50 25.00 -1.86 0.88
C LEU A 50 25.08 -0.32 0.98
N SER A 51 25.99 0.33 0.25
CA SER A 51 26.20 1.78 0.27
C SER A 51 24.98 2.59 -0.19
N ASN A 52 24.06 1.98 -0.93
CA ASN A 52 22.80 2.59 -1.36
C ASN A 52 21.71 2.64 -0.26
N TYR A 53 21.93 1.97 0.88
CA TYR A 53 20.98 1.93 1.98
C TYR A 53 21.41 2.86 3.13
N ASP A 54 20.44 3.29 3.93
CA ASP A 54 20.68 4.06 5.14
C ASP A 54 21.62 3.28 6.09
N VAL A 55 22.66 3.97 6.57
CA VAL A 55 23.67 3.37 7.45
C VAL A 55 23.03 2.79 8.72
N MET A 56 21.98 3.42 9.25
CA MET A 56 21.24 2.90 10.40
C MET A 56 20.45 1.63 10.06
N ALA A 57 19.98 1.47 8.82
CA ALA A 57 19.38 0.21 8.37
C ALA A 57 20.42 -0.92 8.38
N VAL A 58 21.61 -0.67 7.81
CA VAL A 58 22.70 -1.65 7.79
C VAL A 58 23.16 -1.98 9.22
N THR A 59 23.36 -0.99 10.09
CA THR A 59 23.70 -1.22 11.50
C THR A 59 22.62 -2.03 12.22
N THR A 60 21.34 -1.73 11.99
CA THR A 60 20.22 -2.48 12.59
C THR A 60 20.18 -3.93 12.10
N LEU A 61 20.50 -4.19 10.84
CA LEU A 61 20.65 -5.55 10.30
C LEU A 61 21.80 -6.31 10.98
N VAL A 62 22.95 -5.66 11.17
CA VAL A 62 24.10 -6.26 11.85
C VAL A 62 23.77 -6.56 13.31
N ASP A 63 23.09 -5.64 14.00
CA ASP A 63 22.59 -5.86 15.36
C ASP A 63 21.60 -7.02 15.42
N TYR A 64 20.71 -7.16 14.43
CA TYR A 64 19.78 -8.27 14.33
C TYR A 64 20.50 -9.62 14.26
N LEU A 65 21.50 -9.72 13.37
CA LEU A 65 22.29 -10.95 13.19
C LEU A 65 23.05 -11.30 14.47
N THR A 66 23.78 -10.33 15.04
CA THR A 66 24.67 -10.56 16.19
C THR A 66 23.95 -10.84 17.51
N ASN A 67 22.71 -10.36 17.68
CA ASN A 67 21.92 -10.58 18.89
C ASN A 67 20.93 -11.75 18.77
N GLY A 68 21.23 -12.77 17.95
CA GLY A 68 20.41 -13.98 17.86
C GLY A 68 19.02 -13.73 17.28
N GLY A 69 18.91 -12.81 16.32
CA GLY A 69 17.66 -12.42 15.71
C GLY A 69 16.81 -11.48 16.57
N ASN A 70 17.32 -10.97 17.70
CA ASN A 70 16.67 -9.92 18.47
C ASN A 70 17.25 -8.56 18.09
N THR A 71 16.41 -7.62 17.66
CA THR A 71 16.86 -6.24 17.45
C THR A 71 16.84 -5.48 18.78
N LYS A 72 18.01 -5.15 19.33
CA LYS A 72 18.10 -4.12 20.40
C LYS A 72 17.75 -2.74 19.86
N ALA A 73 18.13 -2.46 18.61
CA ALA A 73 17.80 -1.25 17.89
C ALA A 73 16.33 -1.27 17.44
N ARG A 74 15.61 -0.16 17.69
CA ARG A 74 14.21 -0.01 17.29
C ARG A 74 14.15 0.26 15.79
N ILE A 75 13.47 -0.60 15.03
CA ILE A 75 13.16 -0.30 13.62
C ILE A 75 12.31 0.97 13.60
N THR A 76 12.84 2.05 13.03
CA THR A 76 12.16 3.35 12.92
C THR A 76 11.46 3.47 11.56
N THR A 77 10.57 4.46 11.41
CA THR A 77 9.94 4.80 10.12
C THR A 77 10.96 5.09 9.03
N SER A 78 12.08 5.74 9.38
CA SER A 78 13.07 6.23 8.41
C SER A 78 13.86 5.11 7.75
N ILE A 79 14.13 4.02 8.46
CA ILE A 79 14.92 2.88 7.93
C ILE A 79 14.05 1.72 7.45
N LEU A 80 12.74 1.80 7.66
CA LEU A 80 11.82 0.67 7.45
C LEU A 80 11.80 0.18 6.00
N GLY A 81 11.84 1.11 5.02
CA GLY A 81 11.87 0.77 3.60
C GLY A 81 13.12 -0.06 3.26
N ASP A 82 14.30 0.45 3.63
CA ASP A 82 15.59 -0.21 3.41
C ASP A 82 15.66 -1.56 4.12
N MET A 83 15.17 -1.64 5.38
CA MET A 83 15.14 -2.89 6.13
C MET A 83 14.29 -3.96 5.44
N ILE A 84 13.16 -3.58 4.85
CA ILE A 84 12.31 -4.50 4.07
C ILE A 84 13.05 -4.96 2.82
N GLU A 85 13.63 -4.03 2.07
CA GLU A 85 14.31 -4.33 0.81
C GLU A 85 15.50 -5.26 1.03
N ILE A 86 16.37 -4.93 1.99
CA ILE A 86 17.49 -5.76 2.43
C ILE A 86 17.00 -7.15 2.83
N ALA A 87 15.98 -7.24 3.69
CA ALA A 87 15.48 -8.53 4.18
C ALA A 87 14.87 -9.39 3.05
N ARG A 88 14.28 -8.78 2.01
CA ARG A 88 13.80 -9.50 0.82
C ARG A 88 14.95 -9.97 -0.06
N ILE A 89 15.92 -9.11 -0.35
CA ILE A 89 17.10 -9.43 -1.18
C ILE A 89 17.92 -10.56 -0.56
N LEU A 90 18.08 -10.51 0.76
CA LEU A 90 18.78 -11.52 1.53
C LEU A 90 17.90 -12.72 1.91
N GLU A 91 16.63 -12.74 1.50
CA GLU A 91 15.68 -13.80 1.79
C GLU A 91 15.64 -14.18 3.29
N MET A 92 15.47 -13.16 4.14
CA MET A 92 15.45 -13.29 5.61
C MET A 92 14.02 -13.29 6.16
N GLU A 93 13.35 -14.44 6.07
CA GLU A 93 11.93 -14.59 6.45
C GLU A 93 11.64 -14.21 7.90
N SER A 94 12.51 -14.58 8.84
CA SER A 94 12.35 -14.26 10.26
C SER A 94 12.40 -12.76 10.54
N LEU A 95 13.23 -12.01 9.80
CA LEU A 95 13.32 -10.57 9.89
C LEU A 95 12.09 -9.91 9.26
N LEU A 96 11.66 -10.38 8.08
CA LEU A 96 10.43 -9.90 7.42
C LEU A 96 9.19 -10.07 8.30
N LYS A 97 9.06 -11.21 8.99
CA LYS A 97 7.94 -11.46 9.91
C LYS A 97 7.93 -10.47 11.09
N ARG A 98 9.09 -10.19 11.69
CA ARG A 98 9.21 -9.20 12.76
C ARG A 98 8.89 -7.78 12.28
N ILE A 99 9.31 -7.44 11.06
CA ILE A 99 8.96 -6.16 10.44
C ILE A 99 7.44 -6.06 10.23
N GLU A 100 6.80 -7.11 9.71
CA GLU A 100 5.33 -7.15 9.55
C GLU A 100 4.62 -6.95 10.89
N GLU A 101 5.03 -7.67 11.95
CA GLU A 101 4.46 -7.53 13.30
C GLU A 101 4.60 -6.10 13.83
N PHE A 102 5.79 -5.51 13.70
CA PHE A 102 6.04 -4.13 14.10
C PHE A 102 5.13 -3.14 13.35
N ILE A 103 5.01 -3.30 12.02
CA ILE A 103 4.16 -2.43 11.20
C ILE A 103 2.72 -2.53 11.67
N LEU A 104 2.18 -3.74 11.81
CA LEU A 104 0.78 -3.95 12.19
C LEU A 104 0.45 -3.35 13.57
N ILE A 105 1.34 -3.51 14.54
CA ILE A 105 1.19 -2.90 15.87
C ILE A 105 1.23 -1.37 15.77
N SER A 106 2.13 -0.83 14.95
CA SER A 106 2.36 0.62 14.83
C SER A 106 1.24 1.33 14.08
N VAL A 107 0.75 0.77 12.95
CA VAL A 107 -0.38 1.34 12.20
C VAL A 107 -1.68 1.30 13.00
N ALA A 108 -1.85 0.29 13.86
CA ALA A 108 -3.01 0.20 14.76
C ALA A 108 -3.00 1.30 15.83
N LYS A 109 -1.82 1.76 16.25
CA LYS A 109 -1.65 2.77 17.32
C LYS A 109 -1.46 4.20 16.84
N SER A 110 -1.04 4.41 15.59
CA SER A 110 -0.72 5.74 15.07
C SER A 110 -1.22 5.93 13.65
N GLU A 111 -2.13 6.90 13.49
CA GLU A 111 -2.67 7.33 12.20
C GLU A 111 -1.60 7.96 11.31
N GLN A 112 -0.67 8.72 11.91
CA GLN A 112 0.47 9.30 11.19
C GLN A 112 1.35 8.21 10.59
N PHE A 113 1.67 7.19 11.40
CA PHE A 113 2.45 6.04 10.94
C PHE A 113 1.70 5.24 9.87
N LEU A 114 0.38 5.06 10.01
CA LEU A 114 -0.47 4.42 9.02
C LEU A 114 -0.40 5.13 7.66
N VAL A 115 -0.57 6.45 7.62
CA VAL A 115 -0.50 7.23 6.38
C VAL A 115 0.87 7.11 5.72
N HIS A 116 1.94 7.18 6.51
CA HIS A 116 3.30 6.96 6.01
C HIS A 116 3.49 5.54 5.44
N THR A 117 2.96 4.53 6.14
CA THR A 117 3.06 3.11 5.74
C THR A 117 2.36 2.86 4.40
N LEU A 118 1.22 3.52 4.13
CA LEU A 118 0.53 3.41 2.84
C LEU A 118 1.41 3.86 1.66
N THR A 119 2.26 4.87 1.88
CA THR A 119 3.23 5.32 0.89
C THR A 119 4.36 4.32 0.73
N MET A 120 4.94 3.87 1.85
CA MET A 120 6.03 2.88 1.86
C MET A 120 5.62 1.58 1.15
N LEU A 121 4.45 1.02 1.48
CA LEU A 121 3.97 -0.22 0.87
C LEU A 121 3.80 -0.10 -0.65
N CYS A 122 3.42 1.07 -1.14
CA CYS A 122 3.32 1.32 -2.58
C CYS A 122 4.70 1.34 -3.23
N LEU A 123 5.66 2.06 -2.64
CA LEU A 123 7.04 2.17 -3.16
C LEU A 123 7.75 0.81 -3.16
N GLN A 124 7.51 -0.01 -2.15
CA GLN A 124 8.10 -1.34 -1.98
C GLN A 124 7.32 -2.46 -2.69
N MET A 125 6.30 -2.12 -3.48
CA MET A 125 5.43 -3.06 -4.20
C MET A 125 4.81 -4.13 -3.28
N LEU A 126 4.43 -3.75 -2.06
CA LEU A 126 3.90 -4.64 -1.02
C LEU A 126 2.37 -4.60 -0.89
N LEU A 127 1.66 -3.75 -1.65
CA LEU A 127 0.21 -3.56 -1.51
C LEU A 127 -0.60 -4.85 -1.69
N ASP A 128 -0.16 -5.78 -2.53
CA ASP A 128 -0.89 -7.02 -2.82
C ASP A 128 -0.52 -8.19 -1.87
N THR A 129 0.44 -7.97 -0.97
CA THR A 129 0.86 -8.95 0.04
C THR A 129 -0.15 -9.05 1.20
N SER A 130 0.01 -10.06 2.06
CA SER A 130 -0.79 -10.21 3.29
C SER A 130 -0.69 -8.96 4.18
N LEU A 131 0.53 -8.45 4.39
CA LEU A 131 0.78 -7.21 5.13
C LEU A 131 0.05 -6.03 4.47
N GLY A 132 0.19 -5.86 3.15
CA GLY A 132 -0.44 -4.78 2.41
C GLY A 132 -1.96 -4.76 2.59
N ARG A 133 -2.62 -5.92 2.48
CA ARG A 133 -4.06 -6.05 2.70
C ARG A 133 -4.48 -5.68 4.11
N LYS A 134 -3.78 -6.19 5.14
CA LYS A 134 -4.07 -5.86 6.54
C LYS A 134 -3.92 -4.36 6.83
N VAL A 135 -2.89 -3.72 6.27
CA VAL A 135 -2.71 -2.27 6.43
C VAL A 135 -3.82 -1.48 5.73
N ILE A 136 -4.26 -1.93 4.54
CA ILE A 136 -5.41 -1.33 3.86
C ILE A 136 -6.70 -1.54 4.68
N ASP A 137 -6.94 -2.71 5.26
CA ASP A 137 -8.09 -2.96 6.15
C ASP A 137 -8.12 -1.96 7.32
N ILE A 138 -6.97 -1.72 7.94
CA ILE A 138 -6.84 -0.74 9.02
C ILE A 138 -7.08 0.69 8.51
N ALA A 139 -6.56 1.03 7.32
CA ALA A 139 -6.79 2.34 6.69
C ALA A 139 -8.26 2.60 6.39
N VAL A 140 -8.97 1.59 5.91
CA VAL A 140 -10.40 1.62 5.57
C VAL A 140 -11.25 1.85 6.83
N SER A 141 -10.90 1.17 7.92
CA SER A 141 -11.54 1.36 9.23
C SER A 141 -11.26 2.76 9.81
N LYS A 142 -10.02 3.25 9.73
CA LYS A 142 -9.61 4.57 10.24
C LYS A 142 -9.84 5.72 9.26
N PHE A 143 -10.50 5.47 8.13
CA PHE A 143 -10.68 6.44 7.05
C PHE A 143 -11.21 7.81 7.50
N PRO A 144 -12.23 7.91 8.39
CA PRO A 144 -12.77 9.21 8.83
C PRO A 144 -11.74 10.13 9.48
N ILE A 145 -10.69 9.55 10.08
CA ILE A 145 -9.61 10.28 10.75
C ILE A 145 -8.51 10.61 9.74
N ILE A 146 -7.98 9.58 9.05
CA ILE A 146 -6.80 9.75 8.19
C ILE A 146 -7.08 10.66 6.99
N ARG A 147 -8.30 10.67 6.45
CA ARG A 147 -8.66 11.49 5.28
C ARG A 147 -8.53 13.00 5.53
N LYS A 148 -8.58 13.43 6.79
CA LYS A 148 -8.50 14.83 7.22
C LYS A 148 -7.06 15.28 7.48
N MET A 149 -6.11 14.35 7.49
CA MET A 149 -4.71 14.64 7.79
C MET A 149 -4.01 15.16 6.55
N ALA A 150 -3.27 16.27 6.65
CA ALA A 150 -2.52 16.82 5.52
C ALA A 150 -1.58 15.81 4.82
N PRO A 151 -0.87 14.90 5.53
CA PRO A 151 -0.05 13.87 4.89
C PRO A 151 -0.83 12.88 4.01
N PHE A 152 -2.15 12.75 4.19
CA PHE A 152 -2.97 11.85 3.37
C PHE A 152 -2.97 12.24 1.89
N ASN A 153 -2.81 13.54 1.61
CA ASN A 153 -2.66 14.05 0.26
C ASN A 153 -1.36 13.58 -0.41
N ASN A 154 -0.39 13.03 0.33
CA ASN A 154 0.83 12.47 -0.25
C ASN A 154 0.73 10.97 -0.54
N VAL A 155 -0.35 10.29 -0.13
CA VAL A 155 -0.54 8.86 -0.38
C VAL A 155 -0.56 8.57 -1.89
N PRO A 156 0.16 7.54 -2.38
CA PRO A 156 0.19 7.18 -3.79
C PRO A 156 -1.17 6.72 -4.33
N LEU A 157 -1.35 6.88 -5.66
CA LEU A 157 -2.57 6.53 -6.39
C LEU A 157 -3.06 5.11 -6.08
N ASP A 158 -2.16 4.14 -6.14
CA ASP A 158 -2.48 2.72 -5.96
C ASP A 158 -3.03 2.39 -4.56
N SER A 159 -2.55 3.08 -3.53
CA SER A 159 -3.05 2.96 -2.16
C SER A 159 -4.41 3.64 -2.01
N ILE A 160 -4.58 4.85 -2.58
CA ILE A 160 -5.86 5.56 -2.56
C ILE A 160 -6.94 4.76 -3.27
N LEU A 161 -6.68 4.19 -4.45
CA LEU A 161 -7.66 3.39 -5.18
C LEU A 161 -8.11 2.16 -4.37
N ARG A 162 -7.17 1.47 -3.70
CA ARG A 162 -7.48 0.31 -2.85
C ARG A 162 -8.34 0.67 -1.63
N ILE A 163 -8.25 1.91 -1.14
CA ILE A 163 -9.08 2.42 -0.05
C ILE A 163 -10.45 2.87 -0.58
N LEU A 164 -10.47 3.76 -1.58
CA LEU A 164 -11.70 4.41 -2.06
C LEU A 164 -12.61 3.49 -2.86
N ASP A 165 -12.14 2.36 -3.40
CA ASP A 165 -12.99 1.42 -4.13
C ASP A 165 -13.81 0.49 -3.21
N ARG A 166 -13.50 0.45 -1.91
CA ARG A 166 -14.06 -0.54 -0.97
C ARG A 166 -15.50 -0.27 -0.54
N CYS A 167 -16.26 -1.36 -0.46
CA CYS A 167 -17.66 -1.36 0.00
C CYS A 167 -17.80 -1.04 1.48
N ASP A 168 -16.88 -1.55 2.29
CA ASP A 168 -16.81 -1.43 3.74
C ASP A 168 -15.99 -0.22 4.21
N LEU A 169 -15.71 0.72 3.31
CA LEU A 169 -15.06 1.99 3.65
C LEU A 169 -15.87 2.72 4.73
N ASN A 170 -15.21 2.99 5.85
CA ASN A 170 -15.85 3.66 6.98
C ASN A 170 -16.05 5.15 6.66
N ILE A 171 -17.28 5.51 6.31
CA ILE A 171 -17.68 6.88 5.97
C ILE A 171 -19.03 7.20 6.60
N ASN A 172 -19.30 8.47 6.81
CA ASN A 172 -20.61 8.96 7.21
C ASN A 172 -21.54 9.07 5.99
N SER A 173 -21.00 9.56 4.87
CA SER A 173 -21.73 9.69 3.61
C SER A 173 -20.78 9.54 2.41
N GLU A 174 -21.31 9.21 1.23
CA GLU A 174 -20.49 9.13 0.00
C GLU A 174 -19.81 10.46 -0.34
N TYR A 175 -20.31 11.59 0.19
CA TYR A 175 -19.67 12.89 0.06
C TYR A 175 -18.28 12.95 0.72
N ASP A 176 -18.02 12.10 1.73
CA ASP A 176 -16.68 11.96 2.30
C ASP A 176 -15.65 11.50 1.24
N VAL A 177 -16.08 10.64 0.32
CA VAL A 177 -15.25 10.14 -0.79
C VAL A 177 -15.02 11.24 -1.82
N VAL A 178 -16.06 12.04 -2.11
CA VAL A 178 -15.99 13.20 -3.01
C VAL A 178 -14.93 14.18 -2.52
N GLU A 179 -15.04 14.66 -1.29
CA GLU A 179 -14.12 15.67 -0.75
C GLU A 179 -12.69 15.15 -0.73
N THR A 180 -12.48 13.88 -0.37
CA THR A 180 -11.15 13.27 -0.35
C THR A 180 -10.57 13.10 -1.74
N ALA A 181 -11.37 12.67 -2.72
CA ALA A 181 -10.95 12.55 -4.12
C ALA A 181 -10.52 13.92 -4.68
N ILE A 182 -11.34 14.95 -4.46
CA ILE A 182 -11.08 16.32 -4.89
C ILE A 182 -9.83 16.87 -4.20
N SER A 183 -9.72 16.77 -2.87
CA SER A 183 -8.55 17.25 -2.13
C SER A 183 -7.25 16.56 -2.59
N TRP A 184 -7.28 15.25 -2.80
CA TRP A 184 -6.11 14.50 -3.28
C TRP A 184 -5.70 14.88 -4.70
N LEU A 185 -6.67 15.11 -5.61
CA LEU A 185 -6.40 15.59 -6.97
C LEU A 185 -5.86 17.02 -6.96
N ALA A 186 -6.43 17.91 -6.14
CA ALA A 186 -5.98 19.31 -6.02
C ALA A 186 -4.57 19.43 -5.44
N ALA A 187 -4.17 18.48 -4.59
CA ALA A 187 -2.89 18.55 -3.90
C ALA A 187 -1.67 18.55 -4.82
N LYS A 188 -1.78 17.98 -6.04
CA LYS A 188 -0.69 17.99 -7.02
C LYS A 188 -1.20 18.09 -8.47
N PRO A 189 -0.78 19.11 -9.26
CA PRO A 189 -1.28 19.35 -10.61
C PRO A 189 -1.23 18.14 -11.55
N GLU A 190 -0.16 17.35 -11.50
CA GLU A 190 0.07 16.20 -12.38
C GLU A 190 -0.96 15.06 -12.20
N ARG A 191 -1.70 15.06 -11.08
CA ARG A 191 -2.69 14.02 -10.79
C ARG A 191 -3.95 14.13 -11.63
N VAL A 192 -4.16 15.24 -12.34
CA VAL A 192 -5.30 15.43 -13.26
C VAL A 192 -5.42 14.28 -14.27
N HIS A 193 -4.30 13.71 -14.73
CA HIS A 193 -4.30 12.59 -15.66
C HIS A 193 -4.90 11.29 -15.06
N PHE A 194 -4.89 11.16 -13.74
CA PHE A 194 -5.46 10.02 -13.01
C PHE A 194 -6.86 10.29 -12.46
N SER A 195 -7.43 11.47 -12.72
CA SER A 195 -8.78 11.87 -12.26
C SER A 195 -9.83 10.79 -12.54
N HIS A 196 -9.87 10.27 -13.77
CA HIS A 196 -10.79 9.21 -14.17
C HIS A 196 -10.75 7.94 -13.30
N LEU A 197 -9.58 7.60 -12.73
CA LEU A 197 -9.40 6.43 -11.87
C LEU A 197 -9.91 6.67 -10.46
N ILE A 198 -9.73 7.88 -9.94
CA ILE A 198 -10.19 8.27 -8.60
C ILE A 198 -11.69 8.52 -8.62
N LEU A 199 -12.18 9.27 -9.60
CA LEU A 199 -13.56 9.73 -9.67
C LEU A 199 -14.53 8.58 -9.92
N ARG A 200 -14.12 7.52 -10.62
CA ARG A 200 -14.94 6.30 -10.78
C ARG A 200 -15.23 5.59 -9.45
N CYS A 201 -14.46 5.86 -8.39
CA CYS A 201 -14.69 5.28 -7.07
C CYS A 201 -15.89 5.92 -6.36
N ILE A 202 -16.39 7.07 -6.84
CA ILE A 202 -17.54 7.77 -6.26
C ILE A 202 -18.83 7.11 -6.75
N ARG A 203 -19.68 6.68 -5.81
CA ARG A 203 -21.00 6.10 -6.08
C ARG A 203 -22.05 7.21 -6.13
N VAL A 204 -22.21 7.87 -7.27
CA VAL A 204 -23.08 9.05 -7.44
C VAL A 204 -24.53 8.79 -7.00
N VAL A 205 -24.99 7.55 -7.13
CA VAL A 205 -26.31 7.10 -6.66
C VAL A 205 -26.53 7.31 -5.15
N ASN A 206 -25.45 7.39 -4.36
CA ASN A 206 -25.49 7.58 -2.91
C ASN A 206 -25.34 9.05 -2.48
N LEU A 207 -25.24 9.98 -3.43
CA LEU A 207 -25.20 11.43 -3.16
C LEU A 207 -26.61 12.03 -3.20
N THR A 208 -26.91 12.94 -2.27
CA THR A 208 -28.15 13.74 -2.30
C THR A 208 -28.16 14.74 -3.45
N PRO A 209 -29.32 15.28 -3.87
CA PRO A 209 -29.38 16.32 -4.90
C PRO A 209 -28.52 17.56 -4.57
N ASP A 210 -28.53 18.00 -3.32
CA ASP A 210 -27.72 19.15 -2.87
C ASP A 210 -26.23 18.83 -2.95
N GLN A 211 -25.81 17.65 -2.48
CA GLN A 211 -24.42 17.19 -2.57
C GLN A 211 -23.94 17.07 -4.01
N ARG A 212 -24.82 16.68 -4.94
CA ARG A 212 -24.48 16.67 -6.37
C ARG A 212 -24.28 18.08 -6.90
N SER A 213 -24.97 19.07 -6.36
CA SER A 213 -24.81 20.48 -6.74
C SER A 213 -23.53 21.07 -6.14
N ASP A 214 -23.28 20.83 -4.84
CA ASP A 214 -22.06 21.28 -4.14
C ASP A 214 -20.78 20.69 -4.75
N LEU A 215 -20.88 19.46 -5.26
CA LEU A 215 -19.82 18.78 -5.98
C LEU A 215 -19.33 19.59 -7.19
N PHE A 216 -20.24 20.22 -7.95
CA PHE A 216 -19.86 21.12 -9.05
C PHE A 216 -19.17 22.38 -8.51
N ALA A 217 -19.68 22.97 -7.44
CA ALA A 217 -19.08 24.18 -6.84
C ALA A 217 -17.66 23.91 -6.28
N LEU A 218 -17.42 22.76 -5.66
CA LEU A 218 -16.10 22.38 -5.15
C LEU A 218 -15.07 22.26 -6.27
N THR A 219 -15.47 21.66 -7.39
CA THR A 219 -14.59 21.54 -8.55
C THR A 219 -14.23 22.88 -9.18
N ASP A 220 -15.11 23.89 -9.10
CA ASP A 220 -14.87 25.26 -9.59
C ASP A 220 -13.69 25.97 -8.93
N THR A 221 -13.31 25.54 -7.73
CA THR A 221 -12.20 26.14 -6.96
C THR A 221 -10.81 25.65 -7.35
N MET A 222 -10.69 24.69 -8.28
CA MET A 222 -9.42 24.08 -8.66
C MET A 222 -8.71 24.84 -9.80
N SER A 223 -7.41 25.13 -9.64
CA SER A 223 -6.58 25.87 -10.62
C SER A 223 -6.42 25.19 -12.00
N ASN A 224 -6.76 23.91 -12.14
CA ASN A 224 -6.75 23.13 -13.39
C ASN A 224 -8.16 22.76 -13.88
N TYR A 225 -9.12 23.64 -13.59
CA TYR A 225 -10.56 23.48 -13.74
C TYR A 225 -11.02 22.74 -15.00
N ALA A 226 -10.61 23.17 -16.19
CA ALA A 226 -11.18 22.68 -17.45
C ALA A 226 -10.93 21.19 -17.73
N GLN A 227 -9.71 20.69 -17.44
CA GLN A 227 -9.36 19.29 -17.69
C GLN A 227 -9.89 18.35 -16.60
N ILE A 228 -9.82 18.78 -15.33
CA ILE A 228 -10.40 18.02 -14.21
C ILE A 228 -11.90 17.93 -14.40
N MET A 229 -12.58 19.01 -14.79
CA MET A 229 -14.02 19.02 -14.99
C MET A 229 -14.49 18.24 -16.19
N SER A 230 -13.80 18.31 -17.33
CA SER A 230 -14.13 17.47 -18.47
C SER A 230 -13.99 15.99 -18.11
N GLY A 231 -12.90 15.61 -17.41
CA GLY A 231 -12.74 14.27 -16.87
C GLY A 231 -13.81 13.92 -15.84
N PHE A 232 -14.13 14.84 -14.93
CA PHE A 232 -15.11 14.64 -13.88
C PHE A 232 -16.50 14.44 -14.44
N ALA A 233 -17.01 15.37 -15.24
CA ALA A 233 -18.32 15.24 -15.84
C ALA A 233 -18.42 13.98 -16.71
N HIS A 234 -17.38 13.71 -17.50
CA HIS A 234 -17.35 12.52 -18.35
C HIS A 234 -17.28 11.21 -17.55
N TYR A 235 -16.36 11.09 -16.59
CA TYR A 235 -16.11 9.83 -15.86
C TYR A 235 -16.92 9.66 -14.59
N THR A 236 -17.57 10.70 -14.06
CA THR A 236 -18.48 10.59 -12.93
C THR A 236 -19.91 10.38 -13.42
N PHE A 237 -20.34 11.07 -14.49
CA PHE A 237 -21.73 10.95 -14.97
C PHE A 237 -21.92 9.95 -16.12
N ASN A 238 -20.93 9.75 -17.00
CA ASN A 238 -21.06 8.79 -18.10
C ASN A 238 -20.38 7.44 -17.82
N ASN A 239 -19.66 7.30 -16.70
CA ASN A 239 -19.07 6.02 -16.33
C ASN A 239 -20.08 5.13 -15.64
N THR A 240 -20.33 3.96 -16.21
CA THR A 240 -21.19 2.94 -15.59
C THR A 240 -20.71 2.51 -14.20
N ASN A 241 -19.44 2.77 -13.85
CA ASN A 241 -18.88 2.42 -12.55
C ASN A 241 -19.38 3.32 -11.42
N SER A 242 -19.72 4.57 -11.69
CA SER A 242 -20.26 5.48 -10.65
C SER A 242 -21.72 5.17 -10.29
N LEU A 243 -22.39 4.41 -11.15
CA LEU A 243 -23.75 3.87 -10.94
C LEU A 243 -23.74 2.45 -10.34
N ARG A 244 -22.56 1.92 -10.00
CA ARG A 244 -22.45 0.58 -9.42
C ARG A 244 -23.12 0.52 -8.06
N VAL A 245 -23.97 -0.48 -7.91
CA VAL A 245 -24.52 -0.88 -6.62
C VAL A 245 -23.89 -2.22 -6.23
N CYS A 246 -23.45 -2.33 -4.98
CA CYS A 246 -23.04 -3.62 -4.43
C CYS A 246 -24.31 -4.43 -4.13
N VAL A 247 -24.39 -5.62 -4.72
CA VAL A 247 -25.56 -6.52 -4.63
C VAL A 247 -25.34 -7.69 -3.66
N LEU A 248 -24.21 -7.69 -2.94
CA LEU A 248 -23.92 -8.67 -1.90
C LEU A 248 -24.81 -8.40 -0.68
N SER A 249 -25.61 -9.38 -0.29
CA SER A 249 -26.60 -9.21 0.78
C SER A 249 -25.92 -8.98 2.13
N GLU A 250 -24.76 -9.59 2.36
CA GLU A 250 -23.91 -9.41 3.52
C GLU A 250 -23.39 -7.97 3.67
N HIS A 251 -23.38 -7.18 2.58
CA HIS A 251 -22.89 -5.80 2.59
C HIS A 251 -24.01 -4.76 2.76
N ASN A 252 -25.27 -5.16 2.89
CA ASN A 252 -26.41 -4.23 2.99
C ASN A 252 -26.30 -3.24 4.17
N SER A 253 -25.53 -3.59 5.21
CA SER A 253 -25.27 -2.70 6.35
C SER A 253 -24.29 -1.57 6.05
N TYR A 254 -23.45 -1.71 5.01
CA TYR A 254 -22.45 -0.70 4.68
C TYR A 254 -23.06 0.52 4.01
N LYS A 255 -22.57 1.71 4.37
CA LYS A 255 -23.11 2.99 3.87
C LYS A 255 -23.02 3.15 2.36
N ARG A 256 -22.08 2.47 1.73
CA ARG A 256 -21.84 2.53 0.29
C ARG A 256 -22.65 1.51 -0.49
N CYS A 257 -23.28 0.56 0.20
CA CYS A 257 -23.90 -0.63 -0.37
C CYS A 257 -25.42 -0.62 -0.19
N GLY A 258 -26.06 -1.59 -0.82
CA GLY A 258 -27.51 -1.67 -0.88
C GLY A 258 -28.09 -0.83 -2.00
N ASN A 259 -29.21 -1.30 -2.51
CA ASN A 259 -30.00 -0.66 -3.54
C ASN A 259 -30.86 0.47 -2.95
N ARG A 260 -30.22 1.59 -2.63
CA ARG A 260 -30.90 2.75 -2.03
C ARG A 260 -31.90 3.41 -2.99
N SER A 261 -31.73 3.20 -4.28
CA SER A 261 -32.63 3.65 -5.35
C SER A 261 -33.86 2.76 -5.53
N GLY A 262 -33.96 1.61 -4.85
CA GLY A 262 -35.11 0.70 -4.97
C GLY A 262 -35.22 -0.02 -6.32
N GLN A 263 -34.16 -0.03 -7.14
CA GLN A 263 -34.14 -0.66 -8.47
C GLN A 263 -34.22 -2.19 -8.39
N THR A 264 -35.17 -2.79 -9.08
CA THR A 264 -35.43 -4.25 -8.97
C THR A 264 -34.74 -5.07 -10.05
N LYS A 265 -34.10 -4.42 -11.03
CA LYS A 265 -33.45 -5.06 -12.17
C LYS A 265 -32.03 -4.52 -12.31
N PHE A 266 -31.07 -5.45 -12.36
CA PHE A 266 -29.66 -5.13 -12.53
C PHE A 266 -29.01 -6.02 -13.58
N PHE A 267 -28.17 -5.42 -14.41
CA PHE A 267 -27.16 -6.12 -15.20
C PHE A 267 -25.92 -6.33 -14.34
N ILE A 268 -25.68 -7.59 -13.93
CA ILE A 268 -24.40 -7.97 -13.33
C ILE A 268 -23.38 -8.05 -14.47
N ASN A 269 -22.66 -6.95 -14.69
CA ASN A 269 -21.53 -6.94 -15.60
C ASN A 269 -20.34 -7.52 -14.84
N ILE A 270 -20.18 -8.85 -14.86
CA ILE A 270 -18.94 -9.48 -14.37
C ILE A 270 -17.82 -8.91 -15.25
N PRO A 271 -16.88 -8.10 -14.72
CA PRO A 271 -15.88 -7.48 -15.56
C PRO A 271 -14.99 -8.59 -16.11
N SER A 272 -15.19 -8.98 -17.36
CA SER A 272 -14.23 -9.78 -18.14
C SER A 272 -12.97 -8.96 -18.47
N ARG A 273 -12.99 -7.65 -18.17
CA ARG A 273 -11.86 -6.75 -18.41
C ARG A 273 -10.75 -7.04 -17.41
N LYS A 274 -9.76 -7.81 -17.87
CA LYS A 274 -8.36 -7.59 -17.50
C LYS A 274 -8.12 -6.08 -17.53
N ILE A 275 -7.96 -5.45 -16.38
CA ILE A 275 -7.40 -4.10 -16.32
C ILE A 275 -5.96 -4.28 -16.78
N VAL A 276 -5.71 -4.10 -18.08
CA VAL A 276 -4.36 -4.17 -18.64
C VAL A 276 -3.63 -2.91 -18.16
N TYR A 277 -2.97 -3.03 -17.01
CA TYR A 277 -1.92 -2.10 -16.62
C TYR A 277 -0.77 -2.29 -17.61
N ARG A 278 -0.24 -1.20 -18.17
CA ARG A 278 1.00 -1.19 -18.96
C ARG A 278 2.26 -1.44 -18.10
N ARG A 279 2.13 -2.13 -16.97
CA ARG A 279 3.21 -2.60 -16.10
C ARG A 279 2.85 -3.99 -15.59
N GLU A 280 3.86 -4.84 -15.45
CA GLU A 280 3.83 -6.27 -15.11
C GLU A 280 3.16 -6.66 -13.77
N ALA A 281 2.40 -5.76 -13.14
CA ALA A 281 1.62 -6.07 -11.95
C ALA A 281 0.30 -6.73 -12.36
N PRO A 282 -0.15 -7.78 -11.64
CA PRO A 282 -1.43 -8.42 -11.91
C PRO A 282 -2.57 -7.39 -11.81
N PRO A 283 -3.62 -7.51 -12.65
CA PRO A 283 -4.75 -6.59 -12.62
C PRO A 283 -5.35 -6.55 -11.21
N ILE A 284 -5.59 -5.33 -10.69
CA ILE A 284 -6.37 -5.12 -9.47
C ILE A 284 -7.74 -5.76 -9.71
N LYS A 285 -7.96 -6.97 -9.21
CA LYS A 285 -9.27 -7.63 -9.23
C LYS A 285 -10.15 -6.87 -8.26
N ALA A 286 -11.25 -6.30 -8.75
CA ALA A 286 -12.28 -5.78 -7.86
C ALA A 286 -12.75 -6.92 -6.95
N SER A 287 -12.67 -6.72 -5.63
CA SER A 287 -13.03 -7.72 -4.62
C SER A 287 -14.54 -7.87 -4.40
N TYR A 288 -15.36 -7.22 -5.23
CA TYR A 288 -16.81 -7.11 -5.01
C TYR A 288 -17.61 -7.29 -6.29
N ILE A 289 -18.74 -7.98 -6.16
CA ILE A 289 -19.75 -8.08 -7.23
C ILE A 289 -20.56 -6.79 -7.20
N THR A 290 -20.45 -6.04 -8.29
CA THR A 290 -21.23 -4.82 -8.50
C THR A 290 -22.13 -5.02 -9.71
N ALA A 291 -23.32 -4.44 -9.65
CA ALA A 291 -24.28 -4.53 -10.73
C ALA A 291 -24.68 -3.13 -11.18
N LYS A 292 -25.00 -3.01 -12.48
CA LYS A 292 -25.55 -1.80 -13.08
C LYS A 292 -27.08 -1.92 -13.05
N PRO A 293 -27.84 -0.88 -12.69
CA PRO A 293 -29.30 -0.90 -12.87
C PRO A 293 -29.66 -1.09 -14.35
N SER A 294 -30.72 -1.86 -14.65
CA SER A 294 -31.33 -1.78 -15.98
C SER A 294 -32.06 -0.44 -16.08
N GLU A 295 -31.98 0.22 -17.24
CA GLU A 295 -32.86 1.34 -17.57
C GLU A 295 -34.33 0.95 -17.41
#